data_AF-A0A7X2PN57-F1
#
_entry.id   AF-A0A7X2PN57-F1
#
_cell.length_a   1.000
_cell.length_b   1.000
_cell.length_c   1.000
_cell.angle_alpha   90.00
_cell.angle_beta   90.00
_cell.angle_gamma   90.00
#
_symmetry.space_group_name_H-M   'P 1'
#
loop_
_entity.id
_entity.type
_entity.pdbx_description
1 polymer ?
#
loop_
_entity_poly.entity_id
_entity_poly.type
_entity_poly.pdbx_seq_one_letter_code
_entity_poly.pdbx_strand_id
1 'polypeptide(L)'
;MIAWTIRLACIFYVIAVAQILRRRPARVYWIIGCALYLAHVAAAFQYAYHWSHEFAVQEIARQTEALFGMNWGGGVWFNYAFTAVWAADALWWLIAAQSRAERPGWVGIAMHSFMAFMFVNGAIVFPLMTVLQDRP
;
A
#
# COMPACT_ATOMS: atom_id res chain seq x y z
N MET A 1 5.66 4.19 15.90
CA MET A 1 4.38 4.81 15.49
C MET A 1 4.00 4.48 14.05
N ILE A 2 4.92 4.58 13.08
CA ILE A 2 4.69 4.31 11.64
C ILE A 2 4.16 2.88 11.35
N ALA A 3 4.61 1.86 12.09
CA ALA A 3 4.14 0.48 11.91
C ALA A 3 2.66 0.25 12.30
N TRP A 4 2.09 1.08 13.19
CA TRP A 4 0.69 0.94 13.60
C TRP A 4 -0.27 1.52 12.57
N THR A 5 0.10 2.60 11.89
CA THR A 5 -0.73 3.24 10.87
C THR A 5 -0.88 2.37 9.62
N ILE A 6 0.17 1.64 9.20
CA ILE A 6 0.07 0.68 8.08
C ILE A 6 -0.78 -0.54 8.44
N ARG A 7 -0.68 -1.04 9.68
CA ARG A 7 -1.53 -2.15 10.16
C ARG A 7 -3.00 -1.75 10.20
N LEU A 8 -3.30 -0.54 10.68
CA LEU A 8 -4.64 0.03 10.65
C LEU A 8 -5.15 0.18 9.21
N ALA A 9 -4.35 0.73 8.30
CA ALA A 9 -4.72 0.84 6.88
C ALA A 9 -5.02 -0.53 6.25
N CYS A 10 -4.22 -1.56 6.59
CA CYS A 10 -4.43 -2.93 6.15
C CYS A 10 -5.75 -3.52 6.69
N ILE A 11 -6.05 -3.32 7.98
CA ILE A 11 -7.33 -3.76 8.59
C ILE A 11 -8.52 -3.11 7.86
N PHE A 12 -8.47 -1.80 7.62
CA PHE A 12 -9.53 -1.10 6.89
C PHE A 12 -9.67 -1.57 5.43
N TYR A 13 -8.55 -1.86 4.76
CA TYR A 13 -8.56 -2.47 3.44
C TYR A 13 -9.26 -3.84 3.44
N VAL A 14 -8.88 -4.73 4.37
CA VAL A 14 -9.49 -6.06 4.49
C VAL A 14 -10.99 -5.97 4.80
N ILE A 15 -11.39 -5.07 5.71
CA ILE A 15 -12.81 -4.82 6.01
C ILE A 15 -13.54 -4.32 4.77
N ALA A 16 -12.96 -3.37 4.03
CA ALA A 16 -13.57 -2.85 2.81
C ALA A 16 -13.76 -3.94 1.75
N VAL A 17 -12.75 -4.79 1.50
CA VAL A 17 -12.85 -5.92 0.57
C VAL A 17 -13.90 -6.93 1.03
N ALA A 18 -13.94 -7.27 2.31
CA ALA A 18 -14.94 -8.18 2.86
C ALA A 18 -16.38 -7.62 2.70
N GLN A 19 -16.57 -6.32 2.89
CA GLN A 19 -17.87 -5.66 2.68
C GLN A 19 -18.26 -5.61 1.20
N ILE A 20 -17.30 -5.38 0.27
CA ILE A 20 -17.53 -5.46 -1.18
C ILE A 20 -18.01 -6.87 -1.56
N LEU A 21 -17.34 -7.92 -1.07
CA LEU A 21 -17.73 -9.32 -1.31
C LEU A 21 -19.10 -9.64 -0.73
N ARG A 22 -19.45 -9.07 0.43
CA ARG A 22 -20.77 -9.21 1.08
C ARG A 22 -21.84 -8.28 0.51
N ARG A 23 -21.56 -7.51 -0.55
CA ARG A 23 -22.44 -6.48 -1.15
C ARG A 23 -23.01 -5.49 -0.13
N ARG A 24 -22.19 -5.12 0.84
CA ARG A 24 -22.49 -4.14 1.90
C ARG A 24 -21.80 -2.79 1.57
N PRO A 25 -22.24 -1.67 2.16
CA PRO A 25 -21.61 -0.37 1.94
C PRO A 25 -20.15 -0.38 2.44
N ALA A 26 -19.21 -0.42 1.49
CA ALA A 26 -17.77 -0.48 1.77
C ALA A 26 -17.03 0.85 1.55
N ARG A 27 -17.72 1.84 0.96
CA ARG A 27 -17.14 3.11 0.49
C ARG A 27 -16.39 3.85 1.59
N VAL A 28 -17.01 3.97 2.77
CA VAL A 28 -16.42 4.67 3.92
C VAL A 28 -15.14 3.98 4.39
N TYR A 29 -15.15 2.66 4.54
CA TYR A 29 -13.98 1.89 4.96
C TYR A 29 -12.84 1.98 3.95
N TRP A 30 -13.15 1.98 2.65
CA TRP A 30 -12.16 2.11 1.58
C TRP A 30 -11.46 3.48 1.60
N ILE A 31 -12.24 4.56 1.76
CA ILE A 31 -11.72 5.93 1.80
C ILE A 31 -10.92 6.17 3.09
N ILE A 32 -11.42 5.73 4.24
CA ILE A 32 -10.70 5.84 5.51
C ILE A 32 -9.38 5.06 5.46
N GLY A 33 -9.39 3.84 4.90
CA GLY A 33 -8.18 3.04 4.69
C GLY A 33 -7.15 3.76 3.81
N CYS A 34 -7.60 4.35 2.70
CA CYS A 34 -6.74 5.15 1.81
C CYS A 34 -6.18 6.38 2.53
N ALA A 35 -6.99 7.11 3.30
CA ALA A 35 -6.55 8.30 4.03
C ALA A 35 -5.50 7.96 5.10
N LEU A 36 -5.71 6.86 5.84
CA LEU A 36 -4.74 6.35 6.82
C LEU A 36 -3.43 5.93 6.14
N TYR A 37 -3.50 5.30 4.96
CA TYR A 37 -2.32 4.95 4.18
C TYR A 37 -1.56 6.20 3.70
N LEU A 38 -2.25 7.22 3.18
CA LEU A 38 -1.61 8.48 2.78
C LEU A 38 -0.98 9.20 3.96
N ALA A 39 -1.64 9.21 5.13
CA ALA A 39 -1.06 9.75 6.35
C ALA A 39 0.19 8.97 6.79
N HIS A 40 0.20 7.65 6.61
CA HIS A 40 1.38 6.82 6.84
C HIS A 40 2.52 7.18 5.88
N VAL A 41 2.25 7.32 4.58
CA VAL A 41 3.25 7.73 3.59
C VAL A 41 3.80 9.11 3.94
N ALA A 42 2.95 10.09 4.24
CA ALA A 42 3.37 11.43 4.65
C ALA A 42 4.24 11.39 5.93
N ALA A 43 3.86 10.58 6.92
CA ALA A 43 4.67 10.37 8.12
C ALA A 43 6.03 9.71 7.80
N ALA A 44 6.05 8.71 6.92
CA ALA A 44 7.31 8.09 6.49
C ALA A 44 8.21 9.11 5.77
N PHE A 45 7.66 9.93 4.88
CA PHE A 45 8.41 10.99 4.20
C PHE A 45 8.93 12.06 5.15
N GLN A 46 8.14 12.43 6.16
CA GLN A 46 8.51 13.43 7.15
C GLN A 46 9.57 12.92 8.14
N TYR A 47 9.39 11.71 8.68
CA TYR A 47 10.22 11.20 9.78
C TYR A 47 11.38 10.30 9.33
N ALA A 48 11.24 9.59 8.21
CA ALA A 48 12.25 8.63 7.75
C ALA A 48 13.03 9.12 6.52
N TYR A 49 12.39 9.88 5.62
CA TYR A 49 13.03 10.30 4.36
C TYR A 49 13.40 11.79 4.30
N HIS A 50 13.04 12.60 5.31
CA HIS A 50 13.29 14.05 5.35
C HIS A 50 12.94 14.78 4.03
N TRP A 51 11.89 14.33 3.33
CA TRP A 51 11.51 14.80 1.99
C TRP A 51 12.55 14.63 0.88
N SER A 52 13.68 13.95 1.14
CA SER A 52 14.67 13.62 0.11
C SER A 52 14.24 12.38 -0.67
N HIS A 53 13.91 12.58 -1.95
CA HIS A 53 13.65 11.48 -2.89
C HIS A 53 14.86 10.55 -3.04
N GLU A 54 16.08 11.08 -2.99
CA GLU A 54 17.30 10.29 -3.10
C GLU A 54 17.46 9.33 -1.92
N PHE A 55 17.09 9.76 -0.72
CA PHE A 55 17.16 8.91 0.48
C PHE A 55 16.13 7.78 0.44
N ALA A 56 14.92 8.04 -0.07
CA ALA A 56 13.91 7.01 -0.28
C ALA A 56 14.34 5.96 -1.32
N VAL A 57 14.98 6.39 -2.40
CA VAL A 57 15.52 5.47 -3.42
C VAL A 57 16.66 4.63 -2.84
N GLN A 58 17.58 5.21 -2.08
CA GLN A 58 18.71 4.50 -1.47
C GLN A 58 18.26 3.46 -0.43
N GLU A 59 17.31 3.80 0.44
CA GLU A 59 16.85 2.87 1.48
C GLU A 59 16.07 1.70 0.88
N ILE A 60 15.24 1.93 -0.15
CA ILE A 60 14.56 0.82 -0.84
C ILE A 60 15.55 0.01 -1.69
N ALA A 61 16.56 0.63 -2.29
CA ALA A 61 17.62 -0.10 -2.99
C ALA A 61 18.38 -1.03 -2.03
N ARG A 62 18.70 -0.56 -0.81
CA ARG A 62 19.31 -1.35 0.27
C ARG A 62 18.43 -2.51 0.74
N GLN A 63 17.12 -2.28 0.90
CA GLN A 63 16.18 -3.34 1.28
C GLN A 63 15.98 -4.37 0.17
N THR A 64 15.99 -3.95 -1.09
CA THR A 64 15.85 -4.84 -2.26
C THR A 64 17.12 -5.66 -2.48
N GLU A 65 18.30 -5.06 -2.24
CA GLU A 65 19.58 -5.77 -2.24
C GLU A 65 19.62 -6.86 -1.16
N ALA A 66 19.15 -6.57 0.05
CA ALA A 66 19.05 -7.56 1.12
C ALA A 66 18.08 -8.72 0.81
N LEU A 67 17.00 -8.45 0.08
CA LEU A 67 15.95 -9.44 -0.24
C LEU A 67 16.23 -10.29 -1.46
N PHE A 68 16.69 -9.66 -2.54
CA PHE A 68 16.82 -10.29 -3.85
C PHE A 68 18.28 -10.40 -4.31
N GLY A 69 19.24 -9.94 -3.51
CA GLY A 69 20.65 -9.86 -3.90
C GLY A 69 20.90 -8.88 -5.05
N MET A 70 19.92 -8.01 -5.33
CA MET A 70 19.91 -7.12 -6.49
C MET A 70 19.62 -5.70 -6.02
N ASN A 71 20.57 -4.80 -6.24
CA ASN A 71 20.51 -3.39 -5.85
C ASN A 71 19.54 -2.61 -6.77
N TRP A 72 18.27 -3.00 -6.73
CA TRP A 72 17.23 -2.49 -7.61
C TRP A 72 16.28 -1.58 -6.84
N GLY A 73 16.47 -0.26 -6.96
CA GLY A 73 15.56 0.76 -6.42
C GLY A 73 14.16 0.78 -7.05
N GLY A 74 13.80 -0.22 -7.85
CA GLY A 74 12.48 -0.36 -8.50
C GLY A 74 11.32 -0.43 -7.51
N GLY A 75 11.56 -0.93 -6.28
CA GLY A 75 10.53 -1.04 -5.24
C GLY A 75 9.87 0.30 -4.86
N VAL A 76 10.59 1.42 -4.97
CA VAL A 76 10.03 2.78 -4.75
C VAL A 76 8.91 3.05 -5.75
N TRP A 77 9.10 2.69 -7.01
CA TRP A 77 8.13 2.92 -8.07
C TRP A 77 6.88 2.08 -7.88
N PHE A 78 7.00 0.85 -7.35
CA PHE A 78 5.85 0.03 -6.98
C PHE A 78 5.05 0.65 -5.83
N ASN A 79 5.71 1.22 -4.83
CA ASN A 79 5.04 1.94 -3.74
C ASN A 79 4.34 3.22 -4.24
N TYR A 80 4.95 3.97 -5.16
CA TYR A 80 4.32 5.11 -5.81
C TYR A 80 3.13 4.70 -6.67
N ALA A 81 3.26 3.63 -7.45
CA ALA A 81 2.16 3.06 -8.22
C ALA A 81 1.01 2.61 -7.32
N PHE A 82 1.31 1.93 -6.21
CA PHE A 82 0.30 1.54 -5.22
C PHE A 82 -0.43 2.75 -4.62
N THR A 83 0.32 3.78 -4.25
CA THR A 83 -0.25 5.03 -3.73
C THR A 83 -1.17 5.69 -4.76
N ALA A 84 -0.70 5.83 -6.00
CA ALA A 84 -1.45 6.43 -7.10
C ALA A 84 -2.71 5.64 -7.42
N VAL A 85 -2.62 4.31 -7.53
CA VAL A 85 -3.75 3.41 -7.84
C VAL A 85 -4.81 3.48 -6.75
N TRP A 86 -4.42 3.41 -5.48
CA TRP A 86 -5.40 3.44 -4.38
C TRP A 86 -6.04 4.82 -4.24
N ALA A 87 -5.25 5.90 -4.31
CA ALA A 87 -5.77 7.27 -4.24
C ALA A 87 -6.70 7.58 -5.42
N ALA A 88 -6.32 7.18 -6.65
CA ALA A 88 -7.15 7.38 -7.84
C ALA A 88 -8.47 6.60 -7.75
N ASP A 89 -8.46 5.33 -7.31
CA ASP A 89 -9.70 4.56 -7.15
C ASP A 89 -10.58 5.12 -6.02
N ALA A 90 -9.98 5.56 -4.91
CA ALA A 90 -10.73 6.20 -3.82
C ALA A 90 -11.36 7.52 -4.29
N LEU A 91 -10.63 8.34 -5.05
CA LEU A 91 -11.13 9.58 -5.64
C LEU A 91 -12.20 9.30 -6.69
N TRP A 92 -12.01 8.31 -7.56
CA TRP A 92 -13.01 7.88 -8.54
C TRP A 92 -14.29 7.42 -7.84
N TRP A 93 -14.19 6.63 -6.77
CA TRP A 93 -15.34 6.23 -5.97
C TRP A 93 -16.02 7.41 -5.25
N LEU A 94 -15.28 8.49 -4.99
CA LEU A 94 -15.83 9.72 -4.42
C LEU A 94 -16.63 10.54 -5.44
N ILE A 95 -16.06 10.78 -6.62
CA ILE A 95 -16.59 11.72 -7.62
C ILE A 95 -17.57 11.08 -8.61
N ALA A 96 -17.39 9.80 -8.93
CA ALA A 96 -18.15 9.12 -9.98
C ALA A 96 -18.46 7.66 -9.62
N ALA A 97 -19.19 7.47 -8.50
CA ALA A 97 -19.53 6.15 -7.97
C ALA A 97 -20.31 5.26 -8.97
N GLN A 98 -21.16 5.84 -9.83
CA GLN A 98 -21.88 5.11 -10.88
C GLN A 98 -20.93 4.60 -11.98
N SER A 99 -20.07 5.47 -12.53
CA SER A 99 -19.06 5.07 -13.51
C SER A 99 -18.11 3.98 -12.97
N ARG A 100 -17.77 4.03 -11.68
CA ARG A 100 -16.98 2.97 -11.04
C ARG A 100 -17.73 1.64 -10.96
N ALA A 101 -19.05 1.65 -10.78
CA ALA A 101 -19.86 0.43 -10.75
C ALA A 101 -19.92 -0.27 -12.12
N GLU A 102 -19.77 0.49 -13.19
CA GLU A 102 -19.74 0.01 -14.58
C GLU A 102 -18.37 -0.56 -15.00
N ARG A 103 -17.36 -0.49 -14.12
CA ARG A 103 -16.01 -0.96 -14.46
C ARG A 103 -16.00 -2.47 -14.76
N PRO A 104 -15.16 -2.93 -15.70
CA PRO A 104 -14.97 -4.35 -15.94
C PRO A 104 -14.45 -5.07 -14.69
N GLY A 105 -15.03 -6.22 -14.35
CA GLY A 105 -14.67 -6.97 -13.15
C GLY A 105 -13.20 -7.37 -13.08
N TRP A 106 -12.56 -7.63 -14.22
CA TRP A 106 -11.13 -7.98 -14.30
C TRP A 106 -10.21 -6.84 -13.84
N VAL A 107 -10.58 -5.58 -14.10
CA VAL A 107 -9.82 -4.40 -13.63
C VAL A 107 -9.86 -4.37 -12.10
N GLY A 108 -11.03 -4.65 -11.53
CA GLY A 108 -11.20 -4.81 -10.09
C GLY A 108 -10.29 -5.91 -9.54
N ILE A 109 -10.29 -7.09 -10.14
CA ILE A 109 -9.45 -8.23 -9.71
C ILE A 109 -7.97 -7.86 -9.78
N ALA A 110 -7.49 -7.35 -10.92
CA ALA A 110 -6.10 -6.97 -11.11
C ALA A 110 -5.62 -5.94 -10.08
N MET A 111 -6.42 -4.90 -9.82
CA MET A 111 -6.14 -3.91 -8.79
C MET A 111 -6.03 -4.53 -7.40
N HIS A 112 -7.01 -5.35 -6.99
CA HIS A 112 -7.01 -5.94 -5.64
C HIS A 112 -5.87 -6.96 -5.48
N SER A 113 -5.53 -7.71 -6.54
CA SER A 113 -4.36 -8.59 -6.57
C SER A 113 -3.06 -7.80 -6.42
N PHE A 114 -2.90 -6.70 -7.15
CA PHE A 114 -1.75 -5.80 -7.00
C PHE A 114 -1.65 -5.22 -5.59
N MET A 115 -2.77 -4.76 -5.04
CA MET A 115 -2.82 -4.19 -3.69
C MET A 115 -2.49 -5.23 -2.62
N ALA A 116 -3.06 -6.44 -2.72
CA ALA A 116 -2.78 -7.54 -1.79
C ALA A 116 -1.30 -7.95 -1.86
N PHE A 117 -0.74 -8.06 -3.07
CA PHE A 117 0.69 -8.33 -3.26
C PHE A 117 1.55 -7.28 -2.56
N MET A 118 1.27 -5.99 -2.75
CA MET A 118 2.01 -4.91 -2.11
C MET A 118 1.91 -4.94 -0.58
N PHE A 119 0.72 -5.22 -0.03
CA PHE A 119 0.54 -5.36 1.42
C PHE A 119 1.31 -6.55 2.00
N VAL A 120 1.31 -7.70 1.33
CA VAL A 120 2.07 -8.88 1.79
C VAL A 120 3.56 -8.60 1.79
N ASN A 121 4.09 -8.02 0.72
CA ASN A 121 5.50 -7.63 0.66
C ASN A 121 5.84 -6.62 1.76
N GLY A 122 5.07 -5.53 1.84
CA GLY A 122 5.27 -4.42 2.77
C GLY A 122 5.17 -4.79 4.26
N ALA A 123 4.14 -5.55 4.63
CA ALA A 123 3.77 -5.79 6.03
C ALA A 123 4.26 -7.13 6.59
N ILE A 124 4.57 -8.12 5.74
CA ILE A 124 4.96 -9.46 6.17
C ILE A 124 6.40 -9.76 5.76
N VAL A 125 6.75 -9.60 4.48
CA VAL A 125 8.05 -10.03 3.95
C VAL A 125 9.19 -9.18 4.52
N PHE A 126 9.10 -7.85 4.43
CA PHE A 126 10.18 -6.99 4.96
C PHE A 126 10.39 -7.19 6.46
N PRO A 127 9.35 -7.12 7.33
CA PRO A 127 9.57 -7.32 8.76
C PRO A 127 10.08 -8.72 9.12
N LEU A 128 9.62 -9.76 8.41
CA LEU A 128 10.08 -11.13 8.62
C LEU A 128 11.57 -11.28 8.28
N MET A 129 12.03 -10.69 7.19
CA MET A 129 13.44 -10.77 6.80
C MET A 129 14.35 -10.06 7.81
N THR A 130 13.95 -8.88 8.30
CA THR A 130 14.70 -8.18 9.35
C THR A 130 14.89 -9.05 10.58
N VAL A 131 13.83 -9.76 11.00
CA VAL A 131 13.89 -10.70 12.13
C VAL A 131 14.80 -11.92 11.86
N LEU A 132 14.90 -12.38 10.61
CA LEU A 132 15.77 -13.51 10.24
C LEU A 132 17.25 -13.10 10.19
N GLN A 133 17.57 -11.86 9.79
CA GLN A 133 18.94 -11.33 9.82
C GLN A 133 19.45 -11.06 11.24
N ASP A 134 18.55 -10.72 12.18
CA ASP A 134 18.90 -10.46 13.59
C ASP A 134 18.96 -11.74 14.45
N ARG A 135 18.79 -12.94 13.87
CA ARG A 135 18.93 -14.20 14.62
C ARG A 135 20.42 -14.58 14.74
N PRO A 136 20.92 -14.87 15.97
CA PRO A 136 22.31 -15.25 16.20
C PRO A 136 22.66 -16.62 15.61
#